data_AF-A0A0F9GDI9-F1
#
_entry.id   AF-A0A0F9GDI9-F1
#
_cell.length_a   1.000
_cell.length_b   1.000
_cell.length_c   1.000
_cell.angle_alpha   90.00
_cell.angle_beta   90.00
_cell.angle_gamma   90.00
#
_symmetry.space_group_name_H-M   'P 1'
#
loop_
_entity.id
_entity.type
_entity.pdbx_description
1 polymer ?
#
loop_
_entity_poly.entity_id
_entity_poly.type
_entity_poly.pdbx_seq_one_letter_code
_entity_poly.pdbx_strand_id
1 'polypeptide(L)'
;MISPIADSIVSGTVLIDMNATDASGISSYAIYIDDIFRSGTKFYSWDTTQEINGVYPILCVVIDHSGNIGSDTISITVNNSEIVDTSSPNVSIITPVANSTVSGIVSIIRTLKSLNPFGFEKLAQRVLRESGFTSVKITKHGHNGGLEGKGIIRIVQVKSLFLQHMIF
;
A
#
# COMPACT_ATOMS: atom_id res chain seq x y z
N MET A 1 11.80 37.17 -2.64
CA MET A 1 11.48 35.76 -2.93
C MET A 1 10.09 35.50 -2.41
N ILE A 2 9.14 35.20 -3.28
CA ILE A 2 7.78 34.79 -2.91
C ILE A 2 7.77 33.25 -2.81
N SER A 3 7.13 32.73 -1.77
CA SER A 3 6.73 31.32 -1.69
C SER A 3 5.22 31.24 -1.88
N PRO A 4 4.68 30.26 -2.63
CA PRO A 4 5.38 29.24 -3.40
C PRO A 4 6.21 29.79 -4.57
N ILE A 5 7.12 28.98 -5.10
CA ILE A 5 7.94 29.35 -6.27
C ILE A 5 7.05 29.35 -7.52
N ALA A 6 7.33 30.28 -8.45
CA ALA A 6 6.64 30.36 -9.73
C ALA A 6 6.63 29.00 -10.46
N ASP A 7 5.51 28.73 -11.13
CA ASP A 7 5.20 27.54 -11.91
C ASP A 7 5.16 26.23 -11.12
N SER A 8 5.16 26.29 -9.78
CA SER A 8 5.01 25.08 -8.96
C SER A 8 3.61 24.48 -9.08
N ILE A 9 3.56 23.15 -8.95
CA ILE A 9 2.32 22.37 -8.86
C ILE A 9 2.04 22.13 -7.38
N VAL A 10 0.84 22.49 -6.93
CA VAL A 10 0.46 22.42 -5.52
C VAL A 10 -0.90 21.73 -5.33
N SER A 11 -1.08 21.19 -4.14
CA SER A 11 -2.34 20.63 -3.65
C SER A 11 -2.41 20.75 -2.12
N GLY A 12 -3.62 20.68 -1.55
CA GLY A 12 -3.81 20.80 -0.11
C GLY A 12 -3.71 22.25 0.40
N THR A 13 -3.17 22.42 1.60
CA THR A 13 -2.93 23.75 2.19
C THR A 13 -1.55 24.27 1.78
N VAL A 14 -1.53 25.42 1.12
CA VAL A 14 -0.33 26.10 0.64
C VAL A 14 -0.14 27.42 1.39
N LEU A 15 1.04 27.64 1.94
CA LEU A 15 1.40 28.92 2.54
C LEU A 15 1.96 29.85 1.47
N ILE A 16 1.27 30.96 1.23
CA ILE A 16 1.79 32.09 0.47
C ILE A 16 2.53 33.01 1.44
N ASP A 17 3.82 33.23 1.19
CA ASP A 17 4.71 34.11 1.95
C ASP A 17 5.34 35.12 1.00
N MET A 18 4.92 36.38 1.15
CA MET A 18 5.41 37.50 0.37
C MET A 18 6.63 38.14 1.03
N ASN A 19 7.80 38.14 0.41
CA ASN A 19 8.93 38.93 0.93
C ASN A 19 9.05 40.31 0.27
N ALA A 20 8.78 41.37 1.02
CA ALA A 20 9.01 42.76 0.60
C ALA A 20 10.00 43.46 1.53
N THR A 21 10.81 44.35 0.96
CA THR A 21 11.80 45.15 1.69
C THR A 21 11.79 46.57 1.17
N ASP A 22 11.80 47.54 2.07
CA ASP A 22 12.00 48.95 1.75
C ASP A 22 12.79 49.62 2.89
N ALA A 23 13.63 50.61 2.56
CA ALA A 23 14.47 51.29 3.55
C ALA A 23 13.65 52.13 4.56
N SER A 24 12.47 52.60 4.14
CA SER A 24 11.51 53.35 4.95
C SER A 24 10.39 52.46 5.52
N GLY A 25 10.44 51.16 5.24
CA GLY A 25 9.48 50.17 5.70
C GLY A 25 8.17 50.13 4.91
N ILE A 26 7.48 49.00 5.00
CA ILE A 26 6.21 48.75 4.30
C ILE A 26 5.02 49.19 5.16
N SER A 27 4.07 49.90 4.56
CA SER A 27 2.84 50.37 5.20
C SER A 27 1.69 49.37 5.04
N SER A 28 1.53 48.76 3.87
CA SER A 28 0.46 47.78 3.62
C SER A 28 0.88 46.67 2.66
N TYR A 29 0.17 45.54 2.77
CA TYR A 29 0.32 44.37 1.91
C TYR A 29 -1.04 44.04 1.28
N ALA A 30 -1.02 43.46 0.09
CA ALA A 30 -2.18 42.88 -0.53
C ALA A 30 -1.77 41.64 -1.35
N ILE A 31 -2.47 40.53 -1.12
CA ILE A 31 -2.33 39.28 -1.87
C ILE A 31 -3.62 39.05 -2.62
N TYR A 32 -3.51 38.85 -3.93
CA TYR A 32 -4.60 38.52 -4.83
C TYR A 32 -4.35 37.14 -5.44
N ILE A 33 -5.41 36.35 -5.62
CA ILE A 33 -5.39 35.09 -6.36
C ILE A 33 -6.50 35.19 -7.41
N ASP A 34 -6.14 35.04 -8.69
CA ASP A 34 -7.07 35.23 -9.82
C ASP A 34 -7.79 36.59 -9.76
N ASP A 35 -7.02 37.66 -9.54
CA ASP A 35 -7.48 39.04 -9.37
C ASP A 35 -8.41 39.29 -8.15
N ILE A 36 -8.68 38.29 -7.32
CA ILE A 36 -9.50 38.41 -6.11
C ILE A 36 -8.62 38.65 -4.89
N PHE A 37 -8.92 39.70 -4.13
CA PHE A 37 -8.24 40.00 -2.86
C PHE A 37 -8.44 38.87 -1.84
N ARG A 38 -7.34 38.35 -1.29
CA ARG A 38 -7.35 37.26 -0.29
C ARG A 38 -6.82 37.67 1.07
N SER A 39 -5.82 38.54 1.13
CA SER A 39 -5.20 38.94 2.40
C SER A 39 -4.56 40.33 2.33
N GLY A 40 -4.65 41.07 3.42
CA GLY A 40 -3.95 42.35 3.63
C GLY A 40 -2.64 42.23 4.42
N THR A 41 -2.16 41.00 4.63
CA THR A 41 -0.95 40.71 5.40
C THR A 41 0.12 40.06 4.51
N LYS A 42 1.33 39.94 5.07
CA LYS A 42 2.48 39.31 4.39
C LYS A 42 2.24 37.82 4.04
N PHE A 43 1.32 37.15 4.75
CA PHE A 43 1.09 35.71 4.63
C PHE A 43 -0.37 35.38 4.35
N TYR A 44 -0.61 34.31 3.60
CA TYR A 44 -1.96 33.77 3.40
C TYR A 44 -1.91 32.23 3.30
N SER A 45 -2.72 31.56 4.12
CA SER A 45 -2.89 30.11 4.05
C SER A 45 -4.01 29.81 3.06
N TRP A 46 -3.63 29.33 1.88
CA TRP A 46 -4.55 29.02 0.79
C TRP A 46 -4.89 27.52 0.82
N ASP A 47 -6.17 27.20 0.99
CA ASP A 47 -6.67 25.83 0.86
C ASP A 47 -7.04 25.55 -0.60
N THR A 48 -6.14 24.90 -1.34
CA THR A 48 -6.35 24.62 -2.76
C THR A 48 -7.33 23.48 -2.97
N THR A 49 -7.71 22.72 -1.94
CA THR A 49 -8.66 21.60 -2.10
C THR A 49 -10.07 22.06 -2.50
N GLN A 50 -10.36 23.34 -2.26
CA GLN A 50 -11.62 24.00 -2.61
C GLN A 50 -11.59 24.63 -4.01
N GLU A 51 -10.43 24.62 -4.65
CA GLU A 51 -10.17 25.24 -5.94
C GLU A 51 -10.26 24.20 -7.06
N ILE A 52 -10.66 24.64 -8.25
CA ILE A 52 -10.70 23.79 -9.45
C ILE A 52 -9.27 23.59 -9.94
N ASN A 53 -8.93 22.39 -10.45
CA ASN A 53 -7.63 22.17 -11.05
C ASN A 53 -7.39 23.13 -12.21
N GLY A 54 -6.27 23.85 -12.19
CA GLY A 54 -6.01 24.92 -13.13
C GLY A 54 -4.80 25.78 -12.76
N VAL A 55 -4.56 26.82 -13.54
CA VAL A 55 -3.48 27.78 -13.29
C VAL A 55 -4.07 29.02 -12.63
N TYR A 56 -3.47 29.43 -11.51
CA TYR A 56 -3.87 30.57 -10.70
C TYR A 56 -2.75 31.61 -10.66
N PRO A 57 -2.98 32.85 -11.15
CA PRO A 57 -2.05 33.93 -10.95
C PRO A 57 -2.17 34.46 -9.52
N ILE A 58 -1.04 34.65 -8.86
CA ILE A 58 -0.93 35.25 -7.53
C ILE A 58 -0.21 36.58 -7.69
N LEU A 59 -0.95 37.67 -7.47
CA LEU A 59 -0.41 39.03 -7.47
C LEU A 59 -0.17 39.49 -6.04
N CYS A 60 1.05 39.91 -5.76
CA CYS A 60 1.47 40.51 -4.51
C CYS A 60 1.70 42.01 -4.72
N VAL A 61 1.11 42.85 -3.87
CA VAL A 61 1.27 44.30 -3.90
C VAL A 61 1.64 44.81 -2.51
N VAL A 62 2.56 45.77 -2.44
CA VAL A 62 2.92 46.47 -1.22
C VAL A 62 2.94 47.97 -1.45
N ILE A 63 2.64 48.73 -0.39
CA ILE A 63 2.71 50.19 -0.39
C ILE A 63 3.60 50.61 0.78
N ASP A 64 4.54 51.53 0.56
CA ASP A 64 5.35 52.12 1.64
C ASP A 64 4.66 53.32 2.31
N HIS A 65 5.29 53.91 3.34
CA HIS A 65 4.73 55.06 4.06
C HIS A 65 4.69 56.36 3.22
N SER A 66 5.40 56.40 2.10
CA SER A 66 5.42 57.53 1.16
C SER A 66 4.39 57.35 0.03
N GLY A 67 3.68 56.22 -0.01
CA GLY A 67 2.72 55.89 -1.05
C GLY A 67 3.31 55.25 -2.30
N ASN A 68 4.59 54.84 -2.29
CA ASN A 68 5.19 54.11 -3.40
C ASN A 68 4.66 52.68 -3.44
N ILE A 69 4.42 52.16 -4.65
CA ILE A 69 3.83 50.83 -4.87
C ILE A 69 4.88 49.90 -5.46
N GLY A 70 5.02 48.71 -4.87
CA GLY A 70 5.77 47.58 -5.43
C GLY A 70 4.86 46.39 -5.66
N SER A 71 5.10 45.61 -6.71
CA SER A 71 4.31 44.42 -7.01
C SER A 71 5.11 43.33 -7.69
N ASP A 72 4.67 42.09 -7.54
CA ASP A 72 5.21 40.92 -8.25
C ASP A 72 4.10 39.88 -8.47
N THR A 73 4.19 39.11 -9.54
CA THR A 73 3.16 38.14 -9.93
C THR A 73 3.80 36.80 -10.27
N ILE A 74 3.23 35.72 -9.74
CA ILE A 74 3.61 34.34 -10.07
C ILE A 74 2.40 33.54 -10.55
N SER A 75 2.64 32.51 -11.36
CA SER A 75 1.62 31.53 -11.74
C SER A 75 1.81 30.23 -10.97
N ILE A 76 0.73 29.66 -10.45
CA ILE A 76 0.73 28.39 -9.70
C ILE A 76 -0.27 27.44 -10.31
N THR A 77 0.12 26.17 -10.49
CA THR A 77 -0.80 25.14 -10.99
C THR A 77 -1.40 24.37 -9.82
N VAL A 78 -2.71 24.45 -9.63
CA VAL A 78 -3.44 23.61 -8.68
C VAL A 78 -3.76 22.28 -9.34
N ASN A 79 -3.33 21.19 -8.71
CA ASN A 79 -3.66 19.84 -9.12
C ASN A 79 -4.02 18.97 -7.90
N ASN A 80 -5.32 18.94 -7.57
CA ASN A 80 -5.89 18.12 -6.51
C ASN A 80 -6.29 16.71 -6.99
N SER A 81 -5.87 16.29 -8.18
CA SER A 81 -6.17 14.92 -8.62
C SER A 81 -5.43 13.91 -7.75
N GLU A 82 -6.19 13.02 -7.11
CA GLU A 82 -5.61 11.90 -6.38
C GLU A 82 -4.81 11.01 -7.34
N ILE A 83 -3.51 10.88 -7.08
CA ILE A 83 -2.68 9.86 -7.75
C ILE A 83 -3.10 8.49 -7.22
N VAL A 84 -4.10 7.88 -7.87
CA VAL A 84 -4.46 6.49 -7.60
C VAL A 84 -3.38 5.59 -8.21
N ASP A 85 -2.65 4.88 -7.37
CA ASP A 85 -1.75 3.82 -7.82
C ASP A 85 -2.58 2.66 -8.37
N THR A 86 -2.66 2.58 -9.70
CA THR A 86 -3.28 1.47 -10.42
C THR A 86 -2.28 0.39 -10.81
N SER A 87 -1.01 0.51 -10.41
CA SER A 87 0.02 -0.46 -10.77
C SER A 87 -0.17 -1.74 -9.95
N SER A 88 -0.45 -2.84 -10.65
CA SER A 88 -0.50 -4.16 -10.01
C SER A 88 0.93 -4.64 -9.77
N PRO A 89 1.24 -5.23 -8.59
CA PRO A 89 2.54 -5.83 -8.37
C PRO A 89 2.78 -6.94 -9.39
N ASN A 90 3.95 -6.93 -10.04
CA ASN A 90 4.33 -8.01 -10.94
C ASN A 90 4.90 -9.18 -10.13
N VAL A 91 4.31 -10.36 -10.30
CA VAL A 91 4.85 -11.62 -9.79
C VAL A 91 5.22 -12.49 -10.98
N SER A 92 6.46 -12.96 -11.00
CA SER A 92 6.93 -13.98 -11.95
C SER A 92 7.56 -15.14 -11.19
N ILE A 93 7.27 -16.36 -11.63
CA ILE A 93 7.94 -17.56 -11.15
C ILE A 93 9.28 -17.64 -11.89
N ILE A 94 10.36 -17.28 -11.22
CA ILE A 94 11.72 -17.32 -11.78
C ILE A 94 12.19 -18.79 -11.91
N THR A 95 11.79 -19.62 -10.94
CA THR A 95 12.04 -21.06 -10.95
C THR A 95 10.91 -21.83 -10.28
N PRO A 96 10.55 -23.01 -10.81
CA PRO A 96 11.19 -23.62 -11.96
C PRO A 96 10.59 -23.04 -13.26
N VAL A 97 11.40 -22.93 -14.33
CA VAL A 97 10.95 -22.35 -15.60
C VAL A 97 9.83 -23.18 -16.22
N ALA A 98 8.96 -22.58 -17.04
CA ALA A 98 7.88 -23.32 -17.68
C ALA A 98 8.41 -24.58 -18.40
N ASN A 99 7.73 -25.71 -18.21
CA ASN A 99 8.11 -27.02 -18.74
C ASN A 99 9.41 -27.61 -18.18
N SER A 100 9.96 -27.04 -17.11
CA SER A 100 11.01 -27.69 -16.34
C SER A 100 10.49 -29.03 -15.81
N THR A 101 11.22 -30.10 -16.08
CA THR A 101 11.01 -31.35 -15.36
C THR A 101 11.70 -31.22 -14.02
N VAL A 102 10.91 -31.02 -12.95
CA VAL A 102 11.43 -31.12 -11.59
C VAL A 102 11.62 -32.61 -11.29
N SER A 103 12.79 -33.13 -11.64
CA SER A 103 13.16 -34.53 -11.40
C SER A 103 14.15 -34.64 -10.26
N GLY A 104 13.88 -35.58 -9.36
CA GLY A 104 14.66 -35.85 -8.18
C GLY A 104 13.73 -36.06 -7.00
N ILE A 105 14.11 -36.97 -6.11
CA ILE A 105 13.57 -36.98 -4.76
C ILE A 105 14.11 -35.69 -4.14
N VAL A 106 13.39 -34.56 -4.26
CA VAL A 106 13.43 -33.58 -3.17
C VAL A 106 13.27 -34.45 -1.94
N SER A 107 14.26 -34.47 -1.05
CA SER A 107 14.23 -35.36 0.11
C SER A 107 13.13 -34.88 1.05
N ILE A 108 11.88 -35.07 0.62
CA ILE A 108 10.65 -34.92 1.37
C ILE A 108 10.78 -35.82 2.58
N ILE A 109 11.54 -36.92 2.53
CA ILE A 109 11.90 -37.70 3.71
C ILE A 109 12.64 -36.89 4.78
N ARG A 110 13.52 -35.94 4.42
CA ARG A 110 14.19 -35.04 5.37
C ARG A 110 13.18 -34.08 5.98
N THR A 111 12.33 -33.49 5.14
CA THR A 111 11.27 -32.58 5.59
C THR A 111 10.25 -33.30 6.48
N LEU A 112 9.77 -34.49 6.08
CA LEU A 112 8.86 -35.37 6.81
C LEU A 112 9.46 -35.84 8.14
N LYS A 113 10.73 -36.26 8.16
CA LYS A 113 11.44 -36.63 9.40
C LYS A 113 11.67 -35.43 10.33
N SER A 114 11.70 -34.21 9.79
CA SER A 114 11.82 -32.97 10.58
C SER A 114 10.48 -32.40 11.05
N LEU A 115 9.34 -32.96 10.63
CA LEU A 115 8.03 -32.51 11.10
C LEU A 115 7.84 -32.94 12.56
N ASN A 116 7.43 -31.99 13.39
CA ASN A 116 6.88 -32.33 14.69
C ASN A 116 5.53 -33.09 14.52
N PRO A 117 5.06 -33.81 15.56
CA PRO A 117 3.84 -34.62 15.46
C PRO A 117 2.62 -33.85 14.94
N PHE A 118 2.48 -32.58 15.32
CA PHE A 118 1.37 -31.74 14.88
C PHE A 118 1.45 -31.37 13.38
N GLY A 119 2.64 -31.03 12.89
CA GLY A 119 2.88 -30.77 11.47
C GLY A 119 2.62 -31.99 10.60
N PHE A 120 2.99 -33.17 11.10
CA PHE A 120 2.69 -34.43 10.44
C PHE A 120 1.18 -34.74 10.43
N GLU A 121 0.47 -34.52 11.55
CA GLU A 121 -0.99 -34.68 11.63
C GLU A 121 -1.72 -33.79 10.60
N LYS A 122 -1.31 -32.52 10.47
CA LYS A 122 -1.88 -31.58 9.50
C LYS A 122 -1.61 -31.99 8.06
N LEU A 123 -0.38 -32.43 7.76
CA LEU A 123 -0.01 -32.92 6.44
C LEU A 123 -0.84 -34.16 6.07
N ALA A 124 -0.92 -35.15 6.96
CA ALA A 124 -1.69 -36.37 6.73
C ALA A 124 -3.20 -36.08 6.58
N GLN A 125 -3.75 -35.14 7.37
CA GLN A 125 -5.13 -34.67 7.18
C GLN A 125 -5.34 -34.05 5.80
N ARG A 126 -4.39 -33.25 5.32
CA ARG A 126 -4.47 -32.60 4.01
C ARG A 126 -4.41 -33.60 2.86
N VAL A 127 -3.45 -34.53 2.90
CA VAL A 127 -3.30 -35.60 1.90
C VAL A 127 -4.57 -36.45 1.83
N LEU A 128 -5.14 -36.86 2.97
CA LEU A 128 -6.37 -37.67 2.97
C LEU A 128 -7.58 -36.89 2.41
N ARG A 129 -7.69 -35.58 2.70
CA ARG A 129 -8.77 -34.75 2.11
C ARG A 129 -8.61 -34.62 0.60
N GLU A 130 -7.39 -34.42 0.11
CA GLU A 130 -7.10 -34.36 -1.33
C GLU A 130 -7.31 -35.71 -2.02
N SER A 131 -7.12 -36.83 -1.31
CA SER A 131 -7.49 -38.18 -1.75
C SER A 131 -9.00 -38.48 -1.66
N GLY A 132 -9.84 -37.50 -1.32
CA GLY A 132 -11.31 -37.62 -1.36
C GLY A 132 -11.99 -38.02 -0.04
N PHE A 133 -11.27 -38.04 1.08
CA PHE A 133 -11.88 -38.31 2.39
C PHE A 133 -12.53 -37.04 2.96
N THR A 134 -13.78 -37.12 3.39
CA THR A 134 -14.58 -35.95 3.79
C THR A 134 -14.69 -35.71 5.30
N SER A 135 -14.35 -36.72 6.13
CA SER A 135 -14.28 -36.58 7.60
C SER A 135 -13.00 -37.18 8.15
N VAL A 136 -11.87 -36.49 7.92
CA VAL A 136 -10.54 -36.90 8.41
C VAL A 136 -10.22 -36.19 9.72
N LYS A 137 -10.09 -36.96 10.81
CA LYS A 137 -9.58 -36.52 12.10
C LYS A 137 -8.41 -37.42 12.50
N ILE A 138 -7.24 -36.82 12.64
CA ILE A 138 -6.03 -37.49 13.12
C ILE A 138 -5.70 -36.91 14.48
N THR A 139 -5.53 -37.77 15.48
CA THR A 139 -5.21 -37.39 16.85
C THR A 139 -4.12 -38.30 17.39
N LYS A 140 -3.14 -37.72 18.09
CA LYS A 140 -2.17 -38.45 18.91
C LYS A 140 -2.85 -39.42 19.88
N HIS A 141 -2.45 -40.70 19.88
CA HIS A 141 -2.88 -41.65 20.91
C HIS A 141 -1.88 -41.62 22.08
N GLY A 142 -2.39 -41.31 23.27
CA GLY A 142 -1.60 -41.15 24.49
C GLY A 142 -1.31 -42.48 25.17
N HIS A 143 -0.21 -43.14 24.79
CA HIS A 143 0.66 -43.90 25.70
C HIS A 143 1.99 -44.31 25.02
N ASN A 144 2.01 -44.51 23.69
CA ASN A 144 3.16 -45.13 22.99
C ASN A 144 3.79 -44.25 21.89
N GLY A 145 3.34 -42.99 21.75
CA GLY A 145 3.83 -42.09 20.70
C GLY A 145 3.26 -42.34 19.29
N GLY A 146 2.29 -43.25 19.14
CA GLY A 146 1.61 -43.55 17.88
C GLY A 146 0.56 -42.51 17.48
N LEU A 147 0.31 -42.41 16.17
CA LEU A 147 -0.73 -41.58 15.58
C LEU A 147 -1.95 -42.44 15.26
N GLU A 148 -3.14 -42.02 15.69
CA GLU A 148 -4.40 -42.65 15.30
C GLU A 148 -5.20 -41.72 14.38
N GLY A 149 -5.55 -42.21 13.19
CA GLY A 149 -6.37 -41.50 12.22
C GLY A 149 -7.73 -42.17 12.05
N LYS A 150 -8.82 -41.42 12.21
CA LYS A 150 -10.17 -41.84 11.78
C LYS A 150 -10.57 -41.00 10.57
N GLY A 151 -10.83 -41.67 9.44
CA GLY A 151 -11.29 -41.09 8.20
C GLY A 151 -12.50 -41.83 7.66
N ILE A 152 -13.58 -41.13 7.30
CA ILE A 152 -14.70 -41.74 6.57
C ILE A 152 -14.47 -41.50 5.08
N ILE A 153 -14.43 -42.59 4.30
CA ILE A 153 -14.40 -42.55 2.84
C ILE A 153 -15.79 -42.85 2.30
N ARG A 154 -16.33 -42.00 1.42
CA ARG A 154 -17.58 -42.29 0.72
C ARG A 154 -17.25 -42.99 -0.59
N ILE A 155 -17.25 -44.32 -0.56
CA ILE A 155 -17.03 -45.14 -1.75
C ILE A 155 -18.37 -45.26 -2.49
N VAL A 156 -18.51 -44.57 -3.62
CA VAL A 156 -19.45 -45.04 -4.65
C VAL A 156 -18.67 -46.04 -5.50
N GLN A 157 -19.07 -47.31 -5.40
CA GLN A 157 -18.48 -48.52 -6.02
C GLN A 157 -17.25 -49.15 -5.32
N VAL A 158 -17.51 -50.32 -4.73
CA VAL A 158 -16.76 -51.18 -3.79
C VAL A 158 -15.27 -51.46 -4.12
N LYS A 159 -14.37 -51.33 -3.13
CA LYS A 159 -13.57 -52.44 -2.52
C LYS A 159 -12.83 -51.97 -1.24
N SER A 160 -13.02 -52.75 -0.18
CA SER A 160 -12.52 -52.55 1.19
C SER A 160 -10.99 -52.44 1.31
N LEU A 161 -10.48 -51.64 2.26
CA LEU A 161 -9.11 -51.71 2.75
C LEU A 161 -9.14 -51.82 4.29
N PHE A 162 -8.88 -53.02 4.80
CA PHE A 162 -8.64 -53.29 6.22
C PHE A 162 -7.13 -53.12 6.48
N LEU A 163 -6.72 -52.20 7.36
CA LEU A 163 -5.35 -52.17 7.88
C LEU A 163 -5.29 -52.97 9.18
N GLN A 164 -4.64 -54.14 9.14
CA GLN A 164 -4.26 -54.90 10.33
C GLN A 164 -2.87 -54.44 10.81
N HIS A 165 -2.68 -54.45 12.13
CA HIS A 165 -1.47 -54.11 12.89
C HIS A 165 -0.13 -54.28 12.14
N MET A 166 0.71 -53.24 12.15
CA MET A 166 2.17 -53.39 12.02
C MET A 166 2.82 -52.96 13.34
N ILE A 167 3.46 -53.92 13.99
CA ILE A 167 4.44 -53.70 15.06
C ILE A 167 5.77 -53.37 14.37
N PHE A 168 6.52 -52.39 14.90
CA PHE A 168 7.86 -52.03 14.39
C PHE A 168 8.87 -53.15 14.59
#